data_AF-J3J7A9-F1
#
_entry.id   AF-J3J7A9-F1
#
_cell.length_a   1.000
_cell.length_b   1.000
_cell.length_c   1.000
_cell.angle_alpha   90.00
_cell.angle_beta   90.00
_cell.angle_gamma   90.00
#
_symmetry.space_group_name_H-M   'P 1'
#
loop_
_entity.id
_entity.type
_entity.pdbx_description
1 polymer ?
#
loop_
_entity_poly.entity_id
_entity_poly.type
_entity_poly.pdbx_seq_one_letter_code
_entity_poly.pdbx_strand_id
1 'polypeptide(L)'
;MDITNDPAATPAQRIEALRALAADEHFPTWVPESNNHIHTCFSFSPYTPTHAALLARRAGLRVVGSVDHDSIGAAAEMSEATRILGMGSVTGFEIRARFGEGTPLAQRKLNNPDSVGVAYMTVQGVPAPAREKVAEWLAP
;
A
#
# COMPACT_ATOMS: atom_id res chain seq x y z
N MET A 1 0.33 11.60 21.00
CA MET A 1 1.02 10.96 19.86
C MET A 1 -0.07 10.34 19.01
N ASP A 2 -0.07 10.58 17.70
CA ASP A 2 -1.10 10.01 16.81
C ASP A 2 -0.83 8.52 16.63
N ILE A 3 -1.56 7.69 17.38
CA ILE A 3 -1.41 6.23 17.35
C ILE A 3 -1.64 5.70 15.93
N THR A 4 -2.51 6.35 15.13
CA THR A 4 -2.79 5.86 13.78
C THR A 4 -1.55 5.85 12.89
N ASN A 5 -0.57 6.72 13.14
CA ASN A 5 0.69 6.80 12.38
C ASN A 5 1.94 6.30 13.13
N ASP A 6 1.78 5.66 14.29
CA ASP A 6 2.93 5.16 15.03
C ASP A 6 3.37 3.78 14.49
N PRO A 7 4.55 3.66 13.84
CA PRO A 7 5.02 2.37 13.34
C PRO A 7 5.42 1.41 14.48
N ALA A 8 5.68 1.90 15.69
CA ALA A 8 5.97 1.06 16.85
C ALA A 8 4.70 0.42 17.45
N ALA A 9 3.52 1.00 17.19
CA ALA A 9 2.26 0.38 17.54
C ALA A 9 2.00 -0.87 16.69
N THR A 10 1.21 -1.80 17.19
CA THR A 10 0.74 -2.94 16.40
C THR A 10 -0.35 -2.50 15.42
N PRO A 11 -0.55 -3.22 14.29
CA PRO A 11 -1.66 -2.95 13.38
C PRO A 11 -3.02 -2.89 14.10
N ALA A 12 -3.25 -3.78 15.08
CA ALA A 12 -4.49 -3.79 15.87
C ALA A 12 -4.70 -2.50 16.67
N GLN A 13 -3.64 -1.97 17.31
CA GLN A 13 -3.71 -0.70 18.05
C GLN A 13 -4.00 0.48 17.12
N ARG A 14 -3.39 0.50 15.93
CA ARG A 14 -3.66 1.55 14.93
C ARG A 14 -5.10 1.49 14.42
N ILE A 15 -5.59 0.29 14.13
CA ILE A 15 -6.97 0.07 13.69
C ILE A 15 -7.97 0.49 14.78
N GLU A 16 -7.70 0.19 16.05
CA GLU A 16 -8.57 0.62 17.15
C GLU A 16 -8.59 2.15 17.30
N ALA A 17 -7.43 2.79 17.23
CA ALA A 17 -7.33 4.24 17.22
C ALA A 17 -8.08 4.86 16.03
N LEU A 18 -8.02 4.23 14.86
CA LEU A 18 -8.77 4.65 13.67
C LEU A 18 -10.28 4.57 13.88
N ARG A 19 -10.79 3.49 14.51
CA ARG A 19 -12.22 3.34 14.79
C ARG A 19 -12.75 4.44 15.69
N ALA A 20 -12.03 4.71 16.78
CA ALA A 20 -12.39 5.79 17.71
C ALA A 20 -12.42 7.15 17.01
N LEU A 21 -11.40 7.44 16.20
CA LEU A 21 -11.31 8.69 15.44
C LEU A 21 -12.41 8.82 14.37
N ALA A 22 -12.65 7.76 13.59
CA ALA A 22 -13.62 7.78 12.50
C ALA A 22 -15.08 7.86 12.98
N ALA A 23 -15.36 7.54 14.25
CA ALA A 23 -16.69 7.68 14.83
C ALA A 23 -17.14 9.14 14.99
N ASP A 24 -16.18 10.03 15.27
CA ASP A 24 -16.45 11.45 15.57
C ASP A 24 -16.06 12.39 14.42
N GLU A 25 -15.25 11.91 13.46
CA GLU A 25 -14.74 12.74 12.38
C GLU A 25 -15.72 12.89 11.20
N HIS A 26 -15.97 14.13 10.82
CA HIS A 26 -16.73 14.45 9.61
C HIS A 26 -15.79 14.51 8.41
N PHE A 27 -15.87 13.50 7.54
CA PHE A 27 -15.06 13.44 6.35
C PHE A 27 -15.70 14.14 5.14
N PRO A 28 -14.92 14.64 4.17
CA PRO A 28 -15.47 15.33 3.00
C PRO A 28 -16.21 14.37 2.06
N THR A 29 -16.93 14.97 1.12
CA THR A 29 -17.54 14.27 -0.01
C THR A 29 -16.50 13.59 -0.88
N TRP A 30 -16.90 12.50 -1.53
CA TRP A 30 -16.03 11.73 -2.38
C TRP A 30 -15.66 12.44 -3.69
N VAL A 31 -14.37 12.46 -4.02
CA VAL A 31 -13.83 12.93 -5.30
C VAL A 31 -13.71 11.74 -6.27
N PRO A 32 -13.61 11.95 -7.61
CA PRO A 32 -13.47 10.85 -8.57
C PRO A 32 -12.09 10.18 -8.54
N GLU A 33 -11.07 10.83 -7.96
CA GLU A 33 -9.71 10.34 -7.92
C GLU A 33 -9.53 9.12 -6.99
N SER A 34 -8.52 8.31 -7.34
CA SER A 34 -8.07 7.15 -6.57
C SER A 34 -6.56 7.15 -6.46
N ASN A 35 -6.01 6.58 -5.39
CA ASN A 35 -4.57 6.37 -5.26
C ASN A 35 -4.25 4.92 -4.86
N ASN A 36 -3.98 4.09 -5.87
CA ASN A 36 -3.68 2.67 -5.69
C ASN A 36 -2.18 2.36 -5.64
N HIS A 37 -1.32 3.39 -5.61
CA HIS A 37 0.13 3.26 -5.52
C HIS A 37 0.65 3.99 -4.27
N ILE A 38 0.36 3.44 -3.10
CA ILE A 38 0.81 4.00 -1.81
C ILE A 38 1.93 3.12 -1.24
N HIS A 39 3.03 3.76 -0.85
CA HIS A 39 4.05 3.13 0.00
C HIS A 39 3.83 3.51 1.46
N THR A 40 4.18 2.59 2.35
CA THR A 40 4.01 2.66 3.81
C THR A 40 5.32 2.35 4.53
N CYS A 41 5.26 2.26 5.87
CA CYS A 41 6.36 1.83 6.71
C CYS A 41 6.82 0.39 6.46
N PHE A 42 6.11 -0.38 5.62
CA PHE A 42 6.55 -1.69 5.14
C PHE A 42 7.57 -1.61 3.99
N SER A 43 7.91 -0.40 3.50
CA SER A 43 9.08 -0.15 2.65
C SER A 43 9.90 1.05 3.13
N PHE A 44 9.60 2.26 2.67
CA PHE A 44 10.42 3.46 2.90
C PHE A 44 9.61 4.68 3.35
N SER A 45 8.28 4.60 3.33
CA SER A 45 7.42 5.73 3.66
C SER A 45 7.28 5.88 5.18
N PRO A 46 7.19 7.12 5.71
CA PRO A 46 6.99 7.36 7.13
C PRO A 46 5.55 7.05 7.59
N TYR A 47 4.64 6.72 6.66
CA TYR A 47 3.24 6.51 6.99
C TYR A 47 2.90 5.04 7.21
N THR A 48 2.11 4.76 8.24
CA THR A 48 1.51 3.43 8.43
C THR A 48 0.37 3.21 7.41
N PRO A 49 -0.03 1.95 7.13
CA PRO A 49 -1.17 1.69 6.25
C PRO A 49 -2.47 2.33 6.76
N THR A 50 -2.71 2.28 8.07
CA THR A 50 -3.87 2.92 8.71
C THR A 50 -3.89 4.43 8.48
N HIS A 51 -2.78 5.11 8.75
CA HIS A 51 -2.74 6.56 8.62
C HIS A 51 -2.81 7.02 7.16
N ALA A 52 -2.18 6.28 6.24
CA ALA A 52 -2.27 6.58 4.82
C ALA A 52 -3.73 6.49 4.32
N ALA A 53 -4.48 5.47 4.74
CA ALA A 53 -5.91 5.36 4.43
C ALA A 53 -6.72 6.52 5.05
N LEU A 54 -6.42 6.92 6.29
CA LEU A 54 -7.06 8.05 6.95
C LEU A 54 -6.83 9.38 6.20
N LEU A 55 -5.59 9.67 5.80
CA LEU A 55 -5.28 10.87 5.01
C LEU A 55 -5.97 10.85 3.66
N ALA A 56 -6.04 9.69 3.00
CA ALA A 56 -6.79 9.53 1.77
C ALA A 56 -8.30 9.76 1.95
N ARG A 57 -8.88 9.27 3.07
CA ARG A 57 -10.28 9.54 3.40
C ARG A 57 -10.54 11.03 3.63
N ARG A 58 -9.63 11.71 4.33
CA ARG A 58 -9.64 13.17 4.56
C ARG A 58 -9.46 13.97 3.27
N ALA A 59 -8.84 13.39 2.24
CA ALA A 59 -8.77 13.95 0.90
C ALA A 59 -9.99 13.61 0.01
N GLY A 60 -10.92 12.79 0.51
CA GLY A 60 -12.13 12.39 -0.21
C GLY A 60 -11.93 11.28 -1.24
N LEU A 61 -10.80 10.55 -1.23
CA LEU A 61 -10.54 9.49 -2.21
C LEU A 61 -11.46 8.28 -2.01
N ARG A 62 -11.98 7.71 -3.10
CA ARG A 62 -12.92 6.56 -3.03
C ARG A 62 -12.22 5.23 -2.87
N VAL A 63 -11.05 5.08 -3.47
CA VAL A 63 -10.30 3.83 -3.54
C VAL A 63 -8.82 4.13 -3.34
N VAL A 64 -8.18 3.33 -2.48
CA VAL A 64 -6.73 3.40 -2.27
C VAL A 64 -6.09 2.02 -2.15
N GLY A 65 -4.77 1.96 -2.27
CA GLY A 65 -4.04 0.71 -2.34
C GLY A 65 -2.58 0.81 -1.94
N SER A 66 -2.09 -0.17 -1.17
CA SER A 66 -0.68 -0.30 -0.79
C SER A 66 0.10 -1.16 -1.78
N VAL A 67 1.32 -0.74 -2.12
CA VAL A 67 2.28 -1.46 -2.99
C VAL A 67 3.72 -1.28 -2.48
N ASP A 68 3.98 -1.74 -1.27
CA ASP A 68 5.33 -1.66 -0.69
C ASP A 68 6.36 -2.44 -1.51
N HIS A 69 7.60 -1.94 -1.53
CA HIS A 69 8.71 -2.57 -2.24
C HIS A 69 8.98 -3.95 -1.65
N ASP A 70 8.98 -4.98 -2.50
CA ASP A 70 9.30 -6.36 -2.16
C ASP A 70 8.52 -6.87 -0.93
N SER A 71 7.33 -6.31 -0.64
CA SER A 71 6.57 -6.58 0.58
C SER A 71 5.06 -6.44 0.38
N ILE A 72 4.32 -7.45 0.86
CA ILE A 72 2.84 -7.43 0.94
C ILE A 72 2.34 -7.10 2.36
N GLY A 73 3.25 -6.76 3.29
CA GLY A 73 2.95 -6.69 4.73
C GLY A 73 1.88 -5.66 5.11
N ALA A 74 1.73 -4.57 4.35
CA ALA A 74 0.72 -3.55 4.57
C ALA A 74 -0.72 -3.99 4.22
N ALA A 75 -0.88 -5.04 3.40
CA ALA A 75 -2.14 -5.33 2.72
C ALA A 75 -3.32 -5.59 3.68
N ALA A 76 -3.09 -6.34 4.75
CA ALA A 76 -4.13 -6.65 5.72
C ALA A 76 -4.61 -5.40 6.47
N GLU A 77 -3.68 -4.59 6.95
CA GLU A 77 -3.99 -3.36 7.68
C GLU A 77 -4.65 -2.31 6.77
N MET A 78 -4.14 -2.11 5.56
CA MET A 78 -4.74 -1.19 4.57
C MET A 78 -6.19 -1.58 4.24
N SER A 79 -6.46 -2.88 4.06
CA SER A 79 -7.81 -3.37 3.76
C SER A 79 -8.78 -3.15 4.92
N GLU A 80 -8.32 -3.34 6.14
CA GLU A 80 -9.16 -3.14 7.32
C GLU A 80 -9.44 -1.65 7.58
N ALA A 81 -8.42 -0.80 7.43
CA ALA A 81 -8.56 0.65 7.56
C ALA A 81 -9.53 1.23 6.53
N THR A 82 -9.38 0.86 5.25
CA THR A 82 -10.31 1.28 4.19
C THR A 82 -11.73 0.79 4.42
N ARG A 83 -11.92 -0.44 4.92
CA ARG A 83 -13.24 -0.96 5.31
C ARG A 83 -13.89 -0.11 6.40
N ILE A 84 -13.13 0.33 7.41
CA ILE A 84 -13.62 1.22 8.49
C ILE A 84 -14.02 2.59 7.92
N LEU A 85 -13.23 3.10 6.98
CA LEU A 85 -13.42 4.44 6.40
C LEU A 85 -14.44 4.49 5.24
N GLY A 86 -15.03 3.35 4.87
CA GLY A 86 -15.99 3.24 3.77
C GLY A 86 -15.36 3.41 2.38
N MET A 87 -14.09 3.05 2.23
CA MET A 87 -13.32 3.16 0.99
C MET A 87 -13.13 1.79 0.32
N GLY A 88 -12.90 1.79 -0.99
CA GLY A 88 -12.37 0.63 -1.70
C GLY A 88 -10.87 0.40 -1.42
N SER A 89 -10.43 -0.85 -1.50
CA SER A 89 -9.03 -1.25 -1.27
C SER A 89 -8.47 -2.06 -2.43
N VAL A 90 -7.28 -1.69 -2.93
CA VAL A 90 -6.53 -2.47 -3.93
C VAL A 90 -5.10 -2.72 -3.41
N THR A 91 -4.87 -3.85 -2.75
CA THR A 91 -3.57 -4.13 -2.14
C THR A 91 -2.68 -5.02 -3.00
N GLY A 92 -1.38 -4.80 -2.91
CA GLY A 92 -0.38 -5.45 -3.72
C GLY A 92 1.03 -5.19 -3.21
N PHE A 93 2.01 -5.34 -4.09
CA PHE A 93 3.41 -5.04 -3.83
C PHE A 93 4.06 -4.49 -5.10
N GLU A 94 5.20 -3.82 -4.96
CA GLU A 94 6.03 -3.41 -6.08
C GLU A 94 7.34 -4.20 -6.07
N ILE A 95 7.69 -4.82 -7.21
CA ILE A 95 8.89 -5.65 -7.34
C ILE A 95 9.80 -5.15 -8.45
N ARG A 96 11.10 -5.38 -8.27
CA ARG A 96 12.09 -5.20 -9.33
C ARG A 96 12.07 -6.39 -10.28
N ALA A 97 11.65 -6.16 -11.52
CA ALA A 97 11.66 -7.15 -12.59
C ALA A 97 12.83 -6.90 -13.55
N ARG A 98 13.70 -7.91 -13.72
CA ARG A 98 14.78 -7.87 -14.72
C ARG A 98 14.31 -8.47 -16.05
N PHE A 99 14.48 -7.71 -17.13
CA PHE A 99 14.28 -8.18 -18.49
C PHE A 99 15.55 -8.89 -18.97
N GLY A 100 15.41 -10.17 -19.32
CA GLY A 100 16.54 -11.03 -19.69
C GLY A 100 17.25 -10.58 -20.97
N GLU A 101 18.50 -11.01 -21.12
CA GLU A 101 19.29 -10.78 -22.34
C GLU A 101 18.56 -11.28 -23.59
N GLY A 102 18.77 -10.59 -24.71
CA GLY A 102 18.07 -10.87 -25.97
C GLY A 102 16.64 -10.32 -26.05
N THR A 103 16.06 -9.80 -24.95
CA THR A 103 14.76 -9.11 -25.01
C THR A 103 14.91 -7.65 -25.48
N PRO A 104 13.89 -7.05 -26.13
CA PRO A 104 13.94 -5.66 -26.59
C PRO A 104 14.17 -4.61 -25.48
N LEU A 105 13.96 -4.98 -24.22
CA LEU A 105 14.07 -4.10 -23.04
C LEU A 105 15.37 -4.32 -22.25
N ALA A 106 16.15 -5.38 -22.53
CA ALA A 106 17.31 -5.78 -21.74
C ALA A 106 18.36 -4.68 -21.55
N GLN A 107 18.55 -3.84 -22.58
CA GLN A 107 19.57 -2.78 -22.62
C GLN A 107 18.96 -1.37 -22.54
N ARG A 108 17.68 -1.26 -22.16
CA ARG A 108 17.00 0.04 -22.04
C ARG A 108 16.98 0.53 -20.60
N LYS A 109 17.10 1.84 -20.43
CA LYS A 109 16.73 2.49 -19.17
C LYS A 109 15.22 2.54 -19.07
N LEU A 110 14.66 1.95 -18.02
CA LEU A 110 13.22 1.93 -17.75
C LEU A 110 12.91 2.87 -16.57
N ASN A 111 11.92 2.54 -15.74
CA ASN A 111 11.56 3.33 -14.56
C ASN A 111 12.48 3.07 -13.34
N ASN A 112 13.41 2.11 -13.41
CA ASN A 112 14.44 1.96 -12.39
C ASN A 112 15.61 2.95 -12.66
N PRO A 113 15.87 3.91 -11.75
CA PRO A 113 16.89 4.94 -11.96
C PRO A 113 18.32 4.42 -11.77
N ASP A 114 18.51 3.22 -11.23
CA ASP A 114 19.83 2.67 -10.88
C ASP A 114 20.32 1.64 -11.89
N SER A 115 19.43 0.85 -12.49
CA SER A 115 19.77 -0.31 -13.32
C SER A 115 19.19 -0.23 -14.74
N VAL A 116 19.95 -0.70 -15.73
CA VAL A 116 19.47 -0.95 -17.10
C VAL A 116 18.75 -2.28 -17.14
N GLY A 117 17.70 -2.39 -17.96
CA GLY A 117 16.94 -3.63 -18.14
C GLY A 117 16.15 -4.06 -16.91
N VAL A 118 15.94 -3.18 -15.93
CA VAL A 118 15.15 -3.43 -14.73
C VAL A 118 14.00 -2.44 -14.67
N ALA A 119 12.80 -2.93 -14.40
CA ALA A 119 11.65 -2.09 -14.07
C ALA A 119 11.16 -2.34 -12.65
N TYR A 120 10.64 -1.30 -12.01
CA TYR A 120 9.72 -1.45 -10.91
C TYR A 120 8.34 -1.78 -11.47
N MET A 121 7.76 -2.89 -11.04
CA MET A 121 6.47 -3.38 -11.51
C MET A 121 5.56 -3.62 -10.32
N THR A 122 4.36 -3.04 -10.36
CA THR A 122 3.35 -3.31 -9.35
C THR A 122 2.57 -4.58 -9.69
N VAL A 123 2.33 -5.40 -8.67
CA VAL A 123 1.35 -6.49 -8.70
C VAL A 123 0.23 -6.08 -7.77
N GLN A 124 -0.93 -5.75 -8.34
CA GLN A 124 -2.07 -5.20 -7.60
C GLN A 124 -3.26 -6.16 -7.61
N GLY A 125 -4.13 -6.04 -6.62
CA GLY A 125 -5.34 -6.86 -6.51
C GLY A 125 -5.08 -8.26 -5.96
N VAL A 126 -4.07 -8.41 -5.09
CA VAL A 126 -3.81 -9.68 -4.39
C VAL A 126 -4.99 -9.98 -3.46
N PRO A 127 -5.75 -11.07 -3.68
CA PRO A 127 -6.92 -11.38 -2.86
C PRO A 127 -6.49 -11.81 -1.46
N ALA A 128 -7.33 -11.53 -0.45
CA ALA A 128 -7.01 -11.81 0.95
C ALA A 128 -6.51 -13.24 1.23
N PRO A 129 -7.10 -14.31 0.65
CA PRO A 129 -6.63 -15.68 0.87
C PRO A 129 -5.24 -15.99 0.28
N ALA A 130 -4.72 -15.17 -0.63
CA ALA A 130 -3.43 -15.39 -1.28
C ALA A 130 -2.27 -14.64 -0.61
N ARG A 131 -2.55 -13.80 0.39
CA ARG A 131 -1.54 -12.90 1.00
C ARG A 131 -0.39 -13.66 1.63
N GLU A 132 -0.66 -14.76 2.33
CA GLU A 132 0.36 -15.59 2.96
C GLU A 132 1.29 -16.21 1.90
N LYS A 133 0.72 -16.84 0.86
CA LYS A 133 1.49 -17.37 -0.27
C LYS A 133 2.35 -16.30 -0.96
N VAL A 134 1.84 -15.07 -1.10
CA VAL A 134 2.62 -13.96 -1.68
C VAL A 134 3.74 -13.53 -0.73
N ALA A 135 3.47 -13.45 0.58
CA ALA A 135 4.48 -13.13 1.57
C ALA A 135 5.61 -14.17 1.60
N GLU A 136 5.28 -15.46 1.49
CA GLU A 136 6.25 -16.55 1.35
C GLU A 136 7.08 -16.43 0.07
N TRP A 137 6.45 -16.07 -1.06
CA TRP A 137 7.15 -15.90 -2.33
C TRP A 137 8.08 -14.67 -2.33
N LEU A 138 7.74 -13.63 -1.56
CA LEU A 138 8.54 -12.42 -1.39
C LEU A 138 9.63 -12.56 -0.32
N ALA A 139 9.64 -13.65 0.45
CA ALA A 139 10.69 -13.89 1.43
C ALA A 139 12.07 -13.98 0.73
N PRO A 140 13.14 -13.46 1.36
CA PRO A 140 14.48 -13.39 0.78
C PRO A 140 15.14 -14.76 0.53
#